data_AF-A0A1X1KIL4-F1
#
_entry.id   AF-A0A1X1KIL4-F1
#
_cell.length_a   1.000
_cell.length_b   1.000
_cell.length_c   1.000
_cell.angle_alpha   90.00
_cell.angle_beta   90.00
_cell.angle_gamma   90.00
#
_symmetry.space_group_name_H-M   'P 1'
#
loop_
_entity.id
_entity.type
_entity.pdbx_description
1 polymer ?
#
loop_
_entity_poly.entity_id
_entity_poly.type
_entity_poly.pdbx_seq_one_letter_code
_entity_poly.pdbx_strand_id
1 'polypeptide(L)' 'MELDLRRIKAERIAKGYTQDVVAEKMGWKSRAPYAKRENGVVPFGADELADFGNILGYSVNELGIFFTKNVPEREQ' A
#
# COMPACT_ATOMS: atom_id res chain seq x y z
N MET A 1 8.68 1.41 -12.42
CA MET A 1 7.44 1.62 -11.65
C MET A 1 7.83 1.50 -10.20
N GLU A 2 7.56 2.52 -9.40
CA GLU A 2 7.75 2.46 -7.96
C GLU A 2 6.39 2.42 -7.26
N LEU A 3 6.37 1.90 -6.04
CA LEU A 3 5.18 1.91 -5.22
C LEU A 3 4.94 3.34 -4.69
N ASP A 4 3.75 3.87 -4.93
CA ASP A 4 3.30 5.15 -4.39
C ASP A 4 2.85 4.97 -2.94
N LEU A 5 3.78 5.16 -2.00
CA LEU A 5 3.51 5.09 -0.57
C LEU A 5 2.48 6.14 -0.09
N ARG A 6 2.37 7.28 -0.80
CA ARG A 6 1.35 8.28 -0.47
C ARG A 6 -0.03 7.76 -0.83
N ARG A 7 -0.16 7.07 -1.96
CA ARG A 7 -1.41 6.40 -2.37
C ARG A 7 -1.81 5.28 -1.41
N ILE A 8 -0.86 4.44 -0.99
CA ILE A 8 -1.09 3.40 0.02
C ILE A 8 -1.72 4.01 1.28
N LYS A 9 -1.10 5.06 1.81
CA LYS A 9 -1.58 5.77 2.99
C LYS A 9 -2.96 6.42 2.77
N ALA A 10 -3.16 7.06 1.61
CA ALA A 10 -4.41 7.72 1.27
C ALA A 10 -5.58 6.73 1.22
N GLU A 11 -5.42 5.58 0.56
CA GLU A 11 -6.47 4.57 0.44
C GLU A 11 -6.79 3.91 1.78
N ARG A 12 -5.78 3.66 2.62
CA ARG A 12 -6.00 3.20 4.00
C ARG A 12 -6.87 4.20 4.78
N ILE A 13 -6.55 5.49 4.72
CA ILE A 13 -7.31 6.54 5.41
C ILE A 13 -8.71 6.66 4.82
N ALA A 14 -8.87 6.54 3.51
CA ALA A 14 -10.18 6.57 2.84
C ALA A 14 -11.10 5.42 3.27
N LYS A 15 -10.53 4.25 3.63
CA LYS A 15 -11.28 3.16 4.28
C LYS A 15 -11.51 3.34 5.78
N GLY A 16 -10.99 4.40 6.39
CA GLY A 16 -11.12 4.65 7.82
C GLY A 16 -10.27 3.74 8.69
N TYR A 17 -9.24 3.10 8.13
CA TYR A 17 -8.38 2.18 8.87
C TYR A 17 -7.17 2.88 9.49
N THR A 18 -6.87 2.56 10.74
CA THR A 18 -5.57 2.87 11.33
C THR A 18 -4.51 1.88 10.84
N GLN A 19 -3.23 2.18 11.09
CA GLN A 19 -2.16 1.24 10.78
C GLN A 19 -2.28 -0.07 11.59
N ASP A 20 -2.77 0.00 12.83
CA ASP A 20 -3.05 -1.16 13.68
C ASP A 20 -4.13 -2.05 13.06
N VAL A 21 -5.23 -1.47 12.58
CA VAL A 21 -6.33 -2.22 11.94
C VAL A 21 -5.85 -2.96 10.70
N VAL A 22 -5.03 -2.32 9.86
CA VAL A 22 -4.48 -3.03 8.68
C VAL A 22 -3.51 -4.12 9.10
N ALA A 23 -2.64 -3.87 10.07
CA ALA A 23 -1.71 -4.88 10.56
C ALA A 23 -2.45 -6.12 11.12
N GLU A 24 -3.52 -5.90 11.88
CA GLU A 24 -4.39 -6.98 12.39
C GLU A 24 -5.03 -7.77 11.24
N LYS A 25 -5.58 -7.09 10.24
CA LYS A 25 -6.19 -7.71 9.06
C LYS A 25 -5.19 -8.47 8.19
N MET A 26 -3.92 -8.06 8.19
CA MET A 26 -2.79 -8.78 7.55
C MET A 26 -2.30 -9.98 8.39
N GLY A 27 -2.89 -10.24 9.55
CA GLY A 27 -2.47 -11.32 10.46
C GLY A 27 -1.20 -11.00 11.25
N TRP A 28 -0.80 -9.74 11.34
CA TRP A 28 0.39 -9.33 12.09
C TRP A 28 0.08 -9.01 13.55
N LYS A 29 0.95 -9.49 14.44
CA LYS A 29 0.79 -9.35 15.90
C LYS A 29 0.99 -7.93 16.43
N SER A 30 1.46 -7.01 15.60
CA SER A 30 1.71 -5.62 15.99
C SER A 30 1.62 -4.69 14.79
N ARG A 31 1.44 -3.40 15.03
CA ARG A 31 1.45 -2.33 14.03
C ARG A 31 2.76 -2.21 13.25
N ALA A 32 3.89 -2.49 13.92
CA ALA A 32 5.22 -2.10 13.45
C ALA A 32 5.59 -2.63 12.05
N PRO A 33 5.29 -3.90 11.67
CA PRO A 33 5.55 -4.41 10.34
C PRO A 33 4.80 -3.63 9.26
N TYR A 34 3.54 -3.26 9.47
CA TYR A 34 2.78 -2.44 8.52
C TYR A 34 3.31 -1.02 8.44
N ALA A 35 3.57 -0.39 9.60
CA ALA A 35 4.08 0.97 9.64
C ALA A 35 5.41 1.12 8.90
N LYS A 36 6.32 0.15 9.02
CA LYS A 36 7.60 0.15 8.28
C LYS A 36 7.40 0.11 6.77
N ARG A 37 6.37 -0.62 6.29
CA ARG A 37 6.06 -0.74 4.87
C ARG A 37 5.41 0.51 4.30
N GLU A 38 4.38 1.03 4.98
CA GLU A 38 3.75 2.29 4.58
C GLU A 38 4.73 3.47 4.60
N ASN A 39 5.70 3.46 5.52
CA ASN A 39 6.73 4.50 5.61
C ASN A 39 7.95 4.27 4.70
N GLY A 40 7.98 3.18 3.92
CA GLY A 40 9.07 2.89 2.98
C GLY A 40 10.38 2.41 3.62
N VAL A 41 10.37 2.06 4.90
CA VAL A 41 11.55 1.49 5.60
C VAL A 41 11.79 0.05 5.16
N VAL A 42 10.72 -0.68 4.86
CA VAL A 42 10.75 -2.06 4.34
C VAL A 42 9.85 -2.08 3.11
N PRO A 43 10.28 -2.62 1.96
CA PRO A 43 9.41 -2.71 0.79
C PRO A 43 8.24 -3.67 1.03
N PHE A 44 7.10 -3.42 0.37
CA PHE A 44 6.03 -4.42 0.30
C PHE A 44 6.47 -5.60 -0.57
N GLY A 45 6.25 -6.82 -0.08
CA GLY A 45 6.23 -8.00 -0.94
C GLY A 45 5.03 -8.01 -1.89
N ALA A 46 5.11 -8.79 -2.97
CA ALA A 46 4.00 -8.91 -3.92
C ALA A 46 2.73 -9.46 -3.27
N ASP A 47 2.86 -10.53 -2.48
CA ASP A 47 1.73 -11.13 -1.74
C ASP A 47 1.17 -10.16 -0.70
N GLU A 48 2.04 -9.43 0.00
CA GLU A 48 1.62 -8.43 0.99
C GLU A 48 0.85 -7.27 0.35
N LEU A 49 1.23 -6.86 -0.85
CA LEU A 49 0.52 -5.83 -1.60
C LEU A 49 -0.83 -6.35 -2.09
N ALA A 50 -0.91 -7.61 -2.51
CA ALA A 50 -2.17 -8.24 -2.89
C ALA A 50 -3.13 -8.37 -1.70
N ASP A 51 -2.65 -8.83 -0.55
CA ASP A 51 -3.44 -8.91 0.68
C ASP A 51 -3.92 -7.53 1.13
N PHE A 52 -3.04 -6.52 1.08
CA PHE A 52 -3.40 -5.14 1.37
C PHE A 52 -4.50 -4.62 0.43
N GLY A 53 -4.37 -4.86 -0.87
CA GLY A 53 -5.41 -4.51 -1.84
C GLY A 53 -6.75 -5.18 -1.54
N ASN A 54 -6.74 -6.49 -1.27
CA ASN A 54 -7.93 -7.25 -0.91
C ASN A 54 -8.61 -6.68 0.36
N ILE A 55 -7.83 -6.30 1.39
CA ILE A 55 -8.34 -5.66 2.62
C ILE A 55 -9.07 -4.34 2.32
N LEU A 56 -8.61 -3.61 1.31
CA LEU A 56 -9.22 -2.35 0.89
C LEU A 56 -10.35 -2.55 -0.14
N GLY A 57 -10.57 -3.78 -0.61
CA GLY A 57 -11.60 -4.12 -1.60
C GLY A 57 -11.16 -3.98 -3.05
N TYR A 58 -9.85 -3.99 -3.32
CA TYR A 58 -9.29 -4.02 -4.66
C TYR A 58 -8.92 -5.46 -5.05
N SER A 59 -9.25 -5.85 -6.28
CA SER A 59 -8.71 -7.07 -6.88
C SER A 59 -7.26 -6.88 -7.32
N VAL A 60 -6.56 -7.99 -7.59
CA VAL A 60 -5.17 -8.00 -8.09
C VAL A 60 -5.01 -7.15 -9.36
N ASN A 61 -6.02 -7.11 -10.22
CA ASN A 61 -6.00 -6.34 -11.47
C ASN A 61 -6.11 -4.82 -11.24
N GLU A 62 -6.56 -4.40 -10.07
CA GLU A 62 -6.74 -2.99 -9.70
C GLU A 62 -5.55 -2.42 -8.92
N LEU A 63 -4.58 -3.26 -8.53
CA LEU A 63 -3.40 -2.84 -7.77
C LEU A 63 -2.50 -1.86 -8.53
N GLY A 64 -2.72 -1.71 -9.85
CA GLY A 64 -2.07 -0.70 -10.68
C GLY A 64 -2.19 0.73 -10.12
N ILE A 65 -3.23 1.02 -9.33
CA ILE A 65 -3.41 2.33 -8.69
C ILE A 65 -2.28 2.69 -7.71
N PHE A 66 -1.59 1.69 -7.15
CA PHE A 66 -0.54 1.90 -6.15
C PHE A 66 0.83 2.14 -6.76
N PHE A 67 0.96 2.15 -8.09
CA PHE A 67 2.25 2.36 -8.74
C PHE A 67 2.33 3.74 -9.38
N THR A 68 3.44 4.45 -9.16
CA THR A 68 3.73 5.66 -9.91
C THR A 68 4.06 5.27 -11.36
N LYS A 69 3.35 5.89 -12.31
CA LYS A 69 3.83 5.92 -13.69
C LYS A 69 4.99 6.90 -13.73
N ASN A 70 6.21 6.38 -13.84
CA ASN A 70 7.36 7.17 -14.27
C ASN A 70 7.13 7.54 -15.73
N VAL A 71 6.33 8.59 -15.97
CA VAL A 71 6.30 9.28 -17.25
C VAL A 71 7.48 10.24 -17.20
N PRO A 72 8.52 10.10 -18.05
CA PRO A 72 9.55 11.12 -18.13
C PRO A 72 8.87 12.46 -18.41
N GLU A 73 9.20 13.48 -17.61
CA GLU A 73 8.79 14.86 -17.90
C GLU A 73 9.22 15.15 -19.33
N ARG A 74 8.25 15.34 -20.23
CA ARG A 74 8.56 15.84 -21.57
C ARG A 74 9.08 17.25 -21.34
N GLU A 75 10.34 17.50 -21.68
CA GLU A 75 10.86 18.86 -21.78
C GLU A 75 9.91 19.65 -22.68
N GLN A 76 9.31 20.71 -22.13
CA GLN A 76 8.46 21.66 -22.86
C GLN A 76 9.31 22.72 -23.54
#